data_AF-A0A6A6CGF5-F1
#
_entry.id   AF-A0A6A6CGF5-F1
#
_cell.length_a   1.000
_cell.length_b   1.000
_cell.length_c   1.000
_cell.angle_alpha   90.00
_cell.angle_beta   90.00
_cell.angle_gamma   90.00
#
_symmetry.space_group_name_H-M   'P 1'
#
loop_
_entity.id
_entity.type
_entity.pdbx_description
1 polymer ?
#
loop_
_entity_poly.entity_id
_entity_poly.type
_entity_poly.pdbx_seq_one_letter_code
_entity_poly.pdbx_strand_id
1 'polypeptide(L)'
;MDTDWTADALFSPSKARAVQARAKDWAVVDSWLSKRYGSRMPNFERNEDTLQALLTLANLNESADEQRYQVERIERTALQALSRPRGVINDEIVHAMEIELLNETHFETLAEVIVSLDCPTSDPLQVGKRVIDLTSDQFELKQQLQRTEGQLDALRKEQARIEDLLQELKSDAFQPPADVSETTVEWTKSAKQLKAKIAEYEERLSASRPDSAAGGIQMVQQRLDDVSRLRSQLANLEMDLRAFQDLPTDPRAARRTLEEARGELRALTNKRDKLFESMAET
;
A
#
# COMPACT_ATOMS: atom_id res chain seq x y z
N MET A 1 -2.38 29.21 30.02
CA MET A 1 -2.90 27.89 30.44
C MET A 1 -2.40 26.89 29.40
N ASP A 2 -1.08 26.65 29.34
CA ASP A 2 -0.42 25.81 28.32
C ASP A 2 0.81 25.13 28.93
N THR A 3 0.57 24.19 29.85
CA THR A 3 1.65 23.41 30.51
C THR A 3 1.35 21.92 30.58
N ASP A 4 0.33 21.43 29.86
CA ASP A 4 -0.05 20.01 29.88
C ASP A 4 0.55 19.18 28.72
N TRP A 5 1.12 19.83 27.71
CA TRP A 5 1.70 19.13 26.54
C TRP A 5 3.06 18.47 26.82
N THR A 6 3.79 18.91 27.84
CA THR A 6 5.14 18.42 28.14
C THR A 6 5.16 17.33 29.22
N ALA A 7 4.19 17.32 30.12
CA ALA A 7 4.18 16.39 31.26
C ALA A 7 3.77 14.96 30.85
N ASP A 8 2.76 14.78 30.00
CA ASP A 8 2.23 13.44 29.66
C ASP A 8 3.15 12.65 28.69
N ALA A 9 4.03 13.35 27.97
CA ALA A 9 5.06 12.75 27.11
C ALA A 9 6.26 12.18 27.90
N LEU A 10 6.47 12.65 29.14
CA LEU A 10 7.59 12.21 29.99
C LEU A 10 7.31 10.89 30.73
N PHE A 11 6.04 10.48 30.89
CA PHE A 11 5.66 9.30 31.67
C PHE A 11 5.45 8.01 30.86
N SER A 12 5.71 7.98 29.55
CA SER A 12 5.73 6.74 28.76
C SER A 12 6.73 6.80 27.61
N PRO A 13 7.89 6.10 27.71
CA PRO A 13 8.91 6.03 26.66
C PRO A 13 8.36 5.58 25.29
N SER A 14 7.30 4.77 25.28
CA SER A 14 6.64 4.30 24.06
C SER A 14 5.86 5.41 23.35
N LYS A 15 5.18 6.30 24.09
CA LYS A 15 4.47 7.45 23.51
C LYS A 15 5.46 8.51 22.99
N ALA A 16 6.55 8.75 23.73
CA ALA A 16 7.60 9.68 23.30
C ALA A 16 8.26 9.24 21.97
N ARG A 17 8.55 7.94 21.82
CA ARG A 17 9.07 7.38 20.56
C ARG A 17 8.08 7.52 19.40
N ALA A 18 6.79 7.29 19.62
CA ALA A 18 5.77 7.44 18.59
C ALA A 18 5.62 8.90 18.13
N VAL A 19 5.66 9.86 19.07
CA VAL A 19 5.63 11.30 18.75
C VAL A 19 6.90 11.72 17.99
N GLN A 20 8.08 11.21 18.38
CA GLN A 20 9.33 11.50 17.70
C GLN A 20 9.38 10.92 16.27
N ALA A 21 8.85 9.71 16.08
CA ALA A 21 8.74 9.08 14.76
C ALA A 21 7.81 9.91 13.85
N ARG A 22 6.62 10.29 14.34
CA ARG A 22 5.70 11.15 13.61
C ARG A 22 6.29 12.51 13.27
N ALA A 23 7.04 13.12 14.18
CA ALA A 23 7.72 14.39 13.92
C ALA A 23 8.79 14.26 12.81
N LYS A 24 9.52 13.13 12.78
CA LYS A 24 10.48 12.83 11.72
C LYS A 24 9.79 12.65 10.37
N ASP A 25 8.68 11.93 10.34
CA ASP A 25 7.91 11.69 9.12
C ASP A 25 7.32 13.00 8.55
N TRP A 26 6.84 13.89 9.42
CA TRP A 26 6.42 15.24 9.00
C TRP A 26 7.58 16.08 8.45
N ALA A 27 8.78 15.98 9.03
CA ALA A 27 9.95 16.69 8.51
C ALA A 27 10.33 16.21 7.10
N VAL A 28 10.17 14.91 6.81
CA VAL A 28 10.37 14.34 5.46
C VAL A 28 9.35 14.94 4.49
N VAL A 29 8.07 14.94 4.85
CA VAL A 29 7.01 15.53 4.02
C VAL A 29 7.22 17.02 3.78
N ASP A 30 7.57 17.79 4.81
CA ASP A 30 7.85 19.24 4.69
C ASP A 30 9.06 19.50 3.78
N SER A 31 10.11 18.68 3.86
CA SER A 31 11.28 18.77 2.97
C SER A 31 10.94 18.43 1.51
N TRP A 32 10.06 17.44 1.29
CA TRP A 32 9.60 17.05 -0.03
C TRP A 32 8.67 18.11 -0.65
N LEU A 33 7.72 18.63 0.13
CA LEU A 33 6.81 19.69 -0.30
C LEU A 33 7.55 20.99 -0.59
N SER A 34 8.52 21.37 0.24
CA SER A 34 9.35 22.56 -0.02
C SER A 34 10.20 22.40 -1.28
N LYS A 35 10.71 21.19 -1.58
CA LYS A 35 11.39 20.91 -2.86
C LYS A 35 10.46 21.07 -4.07
N ARG A 36 9.18 20.68 -3.96
CA ARG A 36 8.20 20.72 -5.07
C ARG A 36 7.52 22.08 -5.26
N TYR A 37 7.16 22.75 -4.17
CA TYR A 37 6.34 23.98 -4.18
C TYR A 37 7.10 25.23 -3.72
N GLY A 38 8.35 25.09 -3.24
CA GLY A 38 9.15 26.21 -2.76
C GLY A 38 8.46 26.96 -1.63
N SER A 39 8.31 28.28 -1.78
CA SER A 39 7.68 29.18 -0.79
C SER A 39 6.16 29.24 -0.84
N ARG A 40 5.51 28.57 -1.80
CA ARG A 40 4.04 28.60 -2.00
C ARG A 40 3.41 27.26 -1.65
N MET A 41 3.59 26.83 -0.40
CA MET A 41 2.92 25.62 0.10
C MET A 41 1.46 25.91 0.42
N PRO A 42 0.49 25.16 -0.16
CA PRO A 42 -0.91 25.24 0.24
C PRO A 42 -1.07 24.84 1.71
N ASN A 43 -1.99 25.49 2.42
CA ASN A 43 -2.35 25.07 3.78
C ASN A 43 -3.13 23.75 3.70
N PHE A 44 -2.76 22.79 4.54
CA PHE A 44 -3.46 21.52 4.67
C PHE A 44 -3.52 21.10 6.14
N GLU A 45 -4.48 20.25 6.45
CA GLU A 45 -4.69 19.73 7.80
C GLU A 45 -3.66 18.65 8.13
N ARG A 46 -3.02 18.72 9.30
CA ARG A 46 -2.00 17.75 9.73
C ARG A 46 -2.64 16.60 10.51
N ASN A 47 -3.25 15.68 9.77
CA ASN A 47 -3.86 14.44 10.31
C ASN A 47 -3.03 13.20 9.95
N GLU A 48 -3.20 12.10 10.68
CA GLU A 48 -2.46 10.84 10.41
C GLU A 48 -2.72 10.33 8.98
N ASP A 49 -3.97 10.41 8.52
CA ASP A 49 -4.36 10.00 7.17
C ASP A 49 -3.68 10.87 6.10
N THR A 50 -3.52 12.18 6.38
CA THR A 50 -2.81 13.09 5.48
C THR A 50 -1.31 12.84 5.46
N LEU A 51 -0.72 12.46 6.59
CA LEU A 51 0.70 12.09 6.66
C LEU A 51 0.97 10.85 5.82
N GLN A 52 0.14 9.81 5.97
CA GLN A 52 0.27 8.58 5.18
C GLN A 52 0.05 8.83 3.68
N ALA A 53 -0.95 9.62 3.31
CA ALA A 53 -1.19 10.00 1.92
C ALA A 53 -0.01 10.79 1.33
N LEU A 54 0.58 11.74 2.08
CA LEU A 54 1.70 12.53 1.59
C LEU A 54 3.00 11.73 1.50
N LEU A 55 3.27 10.82 2.43
CA LEU A 55 4.44 9.92 2.36
C LEU A 55 4.36 8.96 1.18
N THR A 56 3.18 8.39 0.94
CA THR A 56 2.96 7.49 -0.21
C THR A 56 3.12 8.24 -1.52
N LEU A 57 2.55 9.44 -1.63
CA LEU A 57 2.75 10.31 -2.80
C LEU A 57 4.21 10.72 -2.98
N ALA A 58 4.93 11.03 -1.91
CA ALA A 58 6.34 11.40 -1.98
C ALA A 58 7.18 10.27 -2.58
N ASN A 59 6.99 9.05 -2.09
CA ASN A 59 7.70 7.86 -2.57
C ASN A 59 7.35 7.53 -4.04
N LEU A 60 6.06 7.59 -4.40
CA LEU A 60 5.64 7.37 -5.78
C LEU A 60 6.19 8.42 -6.74
N ASN A 61 6.32 9.67 -6.29
CA ASN A 61 6.85 10.74 -7.12
C ASN A 61 8.38 10.65 -7.26
N GLU A 62 9.09 10.25 -6.21
CA GLU A 62 10.54 10.02 -6.26
C GLU A 62 10.89 8.84 -7.18
N SER A 63 10.17 7.72 -7.06
CA SER A 63 10.35 6.57 -7.97
C SER A 63 10.02 6.92 -9.43
N ALA A 64 8.99 7.73 -9.68
CA ALA A 64 8.67 8.19 -11.03
C ALA A 64 9.75 9.11 -11.62
N ASP A 65 10.31 10.02 -10.80
CA ASP A 65 11.40 10.89 -11.22
C ASP A 65 12.69 10.09 -11.53
N GLU A 66 13.00 9.07 -10.71
CA GLU A 66 14.11 8.16 -10.98
C GLU A 66 13.94 7.44 -12.33
N GLN A 67 12.75 6.90 -12.61
CA GLN A 67 12.46 6.24 -13.88
C GLN A 67 12.62 7.20 -15.07
N ARG A 68 12.10 8.43 -14.96
CA ARG A 68 12.25 9.45 -16.01
C ARG A 68 13.72 9.79 -16.26
N TYR A 69 14.51 9.95 -15.20
CA TYR A 69 15.94 10.21 -15.31
C TYR A 69 16.67 9.07 -16.04
N GLN A 70 16.31 7.81 -15.77
CA GLN A 70 16.91 6.67 -16.47
C GLN A 70 16.58 6.70 -17.97
N VAL A 71 15.33 6.98 -18.34
CA VAL A 71 14.91 7.07 -19.74
C VAL A 71 15.65 8.19 -20.47
N GLU A 72 15.68 9.40 -19.89
CA GLU A 72 16.38 10.55 -20.49
C GLU A 72 17.89 10.26 -20.68
N ARG A 73 18.51 9.57 -19.72
CA ARG A 73 19.90 9.15 -19.83
C ARG A 73 20.11 8.20 -21.01
N ILE A 74 19.25 7.20 -21.17
CA ILE A 74 19.31 6.24 -22.28
C ILE A 74 19.13 6.98 -23.62
N GLU A 75 18.13 7.84 -23.73
CA GLU A 75 17.87 8.62 -24.95
C GLU A 75 19.07 9.51 -25.32
N ARG A 76 19.64 10.22 -24.34
CA ARG A 76 20.83 11.05 -24.54
C ARG A 76 22.01 10.22 -25.06
N THR A 77 22.24 9.04 -24.50
CA THR A 77 23.32 8.14 -24.96
C THR A 77 23.05 7.60 -26.37
N ALA A 78 21.80 7.25 -26.70
CA ALA A 78 21.42 6.78 -28.03
C ALA A 78 21.59 7.89 -29.09
N LEU A 79 21.17 9.12 -28.79
CA LEU A 79 21.37 10.27 -29.67
C LEU A 79 22.85 10.59 -29.88
N GLN A 80 23.66 10.48 -28.83
CA GLN A 80 25.12 10.67 -28.94
C GLN A 80 25.77 9.61 -29.83
N ALA A 81 25.31 8.36 -29.77
CA ALA A 81 25.78 7.29 -30.65
C ALA A 81 25.40 7.55 -32.13
N LEU A 82 24.19 8.05 -32.37
CA LEU A 82 23.71 8.39 -33.72
C LEU A 82 24.36 9.64 -34.31
N SER A 83 24.74 10.61 -33.47
CA SER A 83 25.38 11.86 -33.88
C SER A 83 26.87 11.72 -34.23
N ARG A 84 27.49 10.56 -33.97
CA ARG A 84 28.87 10.31 -34.42
C ARG A 84 28.91 10.24 -35.95
N PRO A 85 29.77 11.02 -36.63
CA PRO A 85 29.84 11.06 -38.08
C PRO A 85 30.22 9.68 -38.64
N ARG A 86 29.35 9.12 -39.48
CA ARG A 86 29.46 7.76 -40.06
C ARG A 86 30.64 7.55 -41.04
N GLY A 87 31.44 8.59 -41.32
CA GLY A 87 32.47 8.55 -42.37
C GLY A 87 33.69 7.68 -42.03
N VAL A 88 34.19 7.73 -40.79
CA VAL A 88 35.41 7.00 -40.40
C VAL A 88 35.16 5.50 -40.27
N ILE A 89 33.97 5.14 -39.78
CA ILE A 89 33.57 3.74 -39.57
C ILE A 89 33.42 3.01 -40.90
N ASN A 90 32.94 3.67 -41.95
CA ASN A 90 32.77 3.03 -43.26
C ASN A 90 34.10 2.71 -43.94
N ASP A 91 35.10 3.61 -43.91
CA ASP A 91 36.41 3.35 -44.51
C ASP A 91 37.17 2.26 -43.75
N GLU A 92 37.09 2.25 -42.41
CA GLU A 92 37.70 1.19 -41.58
C GLU A 92 37.04 -0.17 -41.84
N ILE A 93 35.71 -0.21 -41.96
CA ILE A 93 34.97 -1.45 -42.29
C ILE A 93 35.32 -1.94 -43.70
N VAL A 94 35.40 -1.05 -44.68
CA VAL A 94 35.77 -1.42 -46.05
C VAL A 94 37.20 -1.94 -46.09
N HIS A 95 38.13 -1.28 -45.40
CA HIS A 95 39.51 -1.75 -45.31
C HIS A 95 39.64 -3.10 -44.58
N ALA A 96 38.87 -3.30 -43.50
CA ALA A 96 38.79 -4.59 -42.82
C ALA A 96 38.21 -5.68 -43.73
N MET A 97 37.14 -5.38 -44.49
CA MET A 97 36.59 -6.32 -45.47
C MET A 97 37.61 -6.66 -46.55
N GLU A 98 38.37 -5.70 -47.07
CA GLU A 98 39.43 -5.94 -48.05
C GLU A 98 40.53 -6.85 -47.50
N ILE A 99 40.94 -6.67 -46.24
CA ILE A 99 41.94 -7.53 -45.57
C ILE A 99 41.40 -8.96 -45.38
N GLU A 100 40.14 -9.09 -44.94
CA GLU A 100 39.50 -10.39 -44.71
C GLU A 100 39.21 -11.13 -46.03
N LEU A 101 38.88 -10.41 -47.10
CA LEU A 101 38.68 -10.95 -48.45
C LEU A 101 39.98 -11.47 -49.10
N LEU A 102 41.14 -10.98 -48.65
CA LEU A 102 42.45 -11.46 -49.14
C LEU A 102 42.85 -12.82 -48.54
N ASN A 103 42.20 -13.25 -47.45
CA ASN A 103 42.47 -14.53 -46.80
C ASN A 103 41.47 -15.60 -47.27
N GLU A 104 41.88 -16.42 -48.23
CA GLU A 104 41.06 -17.53 -48.77
C GLU A 104 40.61 -18.54 -47.70
N THR A 105 41.38 -18.67 -46.60
CA THR A 105 41.09 -19.57 -45.49
C THR A 105 39.78 -19.23 -44.75
N HIS A 106 39.37 -17.96 -44.70
CA HIS A 106 38.14 -17.58 -44.03
C HIS A 106 36.90 -18.08 -44.77
N PHE A 107 36.94 -18.10 -46.11
CA PHE A 107 35.85 -18.67 -46.91
C PHE A 107 35.75 -20.18 -46.78
N GLU A 108 36.87 -20.89 -46.70
CA GLU A 108 36.86 -22.33 -46.40
C GLU A 108 36.27 -22.61 -45.03
N THR A 109 36.68 -21.87 -43.99
CA THR A 109 36.10 -22.04 -42.65
C THR A 109 34.61 -21.70 -42.61
N LEU A 110 34.17 -20.67 -43.33
CA LEU A 110 32.76 -20.31 -43.42
C LEU A 110 31.96 -21.39 -44.16
N ALA A 111 32.51 -21.96 -45.23
CA ALA A 111 31.89 -23.07 -45.94
C ALA A 111 31.80 -24.32 -45.04
N GLU A 112 32.86 -24.65 -44.30
CA GLU A 112 32.88 -25.74 -43.33
C GLU A 112 31.85 -25.53 -42.21
N VAL A 113 31.73 -24.31 -41.69
CA VAL A 113 30.73 -23.93 -40.68
C VAL A 113 29.32 -24.03 -41.24
N ILE A 114 29.06 -23.58 -42.47
CA ILE A 114 27.75 -23.69 -43.11
C ILE A 114 27.36 -25.17 -43.29
N VAL A 115 28.29 -26.00 -43.77
CA VAL A 115 28.04 -27.42 -44.00
C VAL A 115 27.84 -28.16 -42.67
N SER A 116 28.66 -27.89 -41.66
CA SER A 116 28.56 -28.54 -40.35
C SER A 116 27.32 -28.14 -39.57
N LEU A 117 26.84 -26.90 -39.71
CA LEU A 117 25.60 -26.43 -39.09
C LEU A 117 24.34 -26.77 -39.91
N ASP A 118 24.51 -27.41 -41.08
CA ASP A 118 23.46 -27.73 -42.05
C ASP A 118 22.62 -26.49 -42.41
N CYS A 119 23.32 -25.37 -42.64
CA CYS A 119 22.70 -24.10 -42.99
C CYS A 119 22.39 -24.07 -44.50
N PRO A 120 21.13 -23.86 -44.92
CA PRO A 120 20.76 -23.84 -46.34
C PRO A 120 21.19 -22.56 -47.07
N THR A 121 21.64 -21.54 -46.34
CA THR A 121 22.07 -20.25 -46.90
C THR A 121 23.41 -19.82 -46.34
N SER A 122 24.17 -19.07 -47.13
CA SER A 122 25.41 -18.41 -46.72
C SER A 122 25.18 -17.08 -46.00
N ASP A 123 23.95 -16.82 -45.53
CA ASP A 123 23.62 -15.62 -44.78
C ASP A 123 24.30 -15.67 -43.40
N PRO A 124 25.26 -14.77 -43.11
CA PRO A 124 26.00 -14.79 -41.85
C PRO A 124 25.08 -14.62 -40.63
N LEU A 125 23.92 -13.97 -40.79
CA LEU A 125 22.97 -13.82 -39.70
C LEU A 125 22.28 -15.14 -39.35
N GLN A 126 21.97 -15.97 -40.35
CA GLN A 126 21.38 -17.30 -40.13
C GLN A 126 22.39 -18.28 -39.55
N VAL A 127 23.63 -18.25 -40.05
CA VAL A 127 24.73 -19.03 -39.51
C VAL A 127 24.98 -18.65 -38.04
N GLY A 128 25.06 -17.34 -37.74
CA GLY A 128 25.22 -16.84 -36.38
C GLY A 128 24.07 -17.26 -35.44
N LYS A 129 22.82 -17.17 -35.90
CA LYS A 129 21.66 -17.67 -35.14
C LYS A 129 21.78 -19.16 -34.85
N ARG A 130 22.15 -19.97 -35.85
CA ARG A 130 22.28 -21.42 -35.67
C ARG A 130 23.37 -21.80 -34.68
N VAL A 131 24.48 -21.06 -34.66
CA VAL A 131 25.53 -21.20 -33.64
C VAL A 131 25.01 -20.84 -32.25
N ILE A 132 24.28 -19.73 -32.11
CA ILE A 132 23.68 -19.31 -30.84
C ILE A 132 22.68 -20.36 -30.35
N ASP A 133 21.83 -20.87 -31.22
CA ASP A 133 20.86 -21.92 -30.88
C ASP A 133 21.59 -23.18 -30.41
N LEU A 134 22.61 -23.64 -31.14
CA LEU A 134 23.40 -24.81 -30.76
C LEU A 134 24.10 -24.64 -29.40
N THR A 135 24.65 -23.45 -29.13
CA THR A 135 25.31 -23.16 -27.84
C THR A 135 24.30 -23.06 -26.70
N SER A 136 23.11 -22.52 -26.95
CA SER A 136 21.99 -22.51 -26.00
C SER A 136 21.55 -23.94 -25.68
N ASP A 137 21.31 -24.76 -26.70
CA ASP A 137 20.93 -26.17 -26.55
C ASP A 137 22.00 -26.96 -25.79
N GLN A 138 23.27 -26.73 -26.09
CA GLN A 138 24.38 -27.36 -25.38
C GLN A 138 24.40 -26.97 -23.89
N PHE A 139 24.16 -25.70 -23.57
CA PHE A 139 24.11 -25.24 -22.19
C PHE A 139 22.90 -25.83 -21.46
N GLU A 140 21.73 -25.83 -22.10
CA GLU A 140 20.51 -26.39 -21.52
C GLU A 140 20.68 -27.88 -21.23
N LEU A 141 21.18 -28.66 -22.19
CA LEU A 141 21.43 -30.09 -22.00
C LEU A 141 22.44 -30.36 -20.89
N LYS A 142 23.52 -29.56 -20.79
CA LYS A 142 24.49 -29.67 -19.67
C LYS A 142 23.82 -29.40 -18.33
N GLN A 143 22.95 -28.39 -18.26
CA GLN A 143 22.23 -28.07 -17.03
C GLN A 143 21.23 -29.17 -16.66
N GLN A 144 20.50 -29.71 -17.65
CA GLN A 144 19.59 -30.83 -17.44
C GLN A 144 20.35 -32.06 -16.93
N LEU A 145 21.50 -32.39 -17.51
CA LEU A 145 22.36 -33.49 -17.06
C LEU A 145 22.76 -33.32 -15.60
N GLN A 146 23.29 -32.15 -15.21
CA GLN A 146 23.65 -31.87 -13.81
C GLN A 146 22.46 -32.01 -12.85
N ARG A 147 21.27 -31.57 -13.25
CA ARG A 147 20.05 -31.73 -12.44
C ARG A 147 19.69 -33.20 -12.27
N THR A 148 19.73 -33.98 -13.35
CA THR A 148 19.41 -35.41 -13.30
C THR A 148 20.42 -36.20 -12.47
N GLU A 149 21.71 -35.87 -12.55
CA GLU A 149 22.77 -36.46 -11.71
C GLU A 149 22.51 -36.17 -10.23
N GLY A 150 22.20 -34.91 -9.89
CA GLY A 150 21.86 -34.53 -8.52
C GLY A 150 20.61 -35.26 -8.00
N GLN A 151 19.60 -35.47 -8.84
CA GLN A 151 18.42 -36.26 -8.50
C GLN A 151 18.75 -37.75 -8.28
N LEU A 152 19.58 -38.34 -9.13
CA LEU A 152 20.02 -39.73 -9.00
C LEU A 152 20.81 -39.94 -7.70
N ASP A 153 21.69 -39.01 -7.35
CA ASP A 153 22.46 -39.09 -6.11
C ASP A 153 21.58 -38.95 -4.86
N ALA A 154 20.56 -38.08 -4.92
CA ALA A 154 19.57 -37.98 -3.84
C ALA A 154 18.76 -39.28 -3.70
N LEU A 155 18.29 -39.86 -4.80
CA LEU A 155 17.57 -41.13 -4.79
C LEU A 155 18.42 -42.27 -4.26
N ARG A 156 19.70 -42.34 -4.63
CA ARG A 156 20.64 -43.34 -4.09
C ARG A 156 20.83 -43.19 -2.58
N LYS A 157 20.93 -41.96 -2.08
CA LYS A 157 21.04 -41.69 -0.64
C LYS A 157 19.77 -42.10 0.11
N GLU A 158 18.60 -41.77 -0.42
CA GLU A 158 17.33 -42.19 0.18
C GLU A 158 17.14 -43.71 0.11
N GLN A 159 17.55 -44.36 -0.99
CA GLN A 159 17.54 -45.81 -1.09
C GLN A 159 18.42 -46.44 0.01
N ALA A 160 19.68 -46.00 0.14
CA ALA A 160 20.57 -46.50 1.18
C ALA A 160 19.99 -46.27 2.58
N ARG A 161 19.41 -45.09 2.84
CA ARG A 161 18.75 -44.77 4.11
C ARG A 161 17.56 -45.70 4.40
N ILE A 162 16.72 -45.97 3.40
CA ILE A 162 15.58 -46.88 3.55
C ILE A 162 16.06 -48.30 3.80
N GLU A 163 17.11 -48.75 3.11
CA GLU A 163 17.73 -50.05 3.34
C GLU A 163 18.27 -50.16 4.77
N ASP A 164 18.95 -49.14 5.27
CA ASP A 164 19.44 -49.06 6.65
C ASP A 164 18.28 -49.11 7.67
N LEU A 165 17.23 -48.30 7.47
CA LEU A 165 16.05 -48.29 8.34
C LEU A 165 15.33 -49.64 8.33
N LEU A 166 15.23 -50.28 7.17
CA LEU A 166 14.62 -51.59 7.02
C LEU A 166 15.45 -52.65 7.76
N GLN A 167 16.78 -52.56 7.70
CA GLN A 167 17.67 -53.40 8.49
C GLN A 167 17.51 -53.17 9.99
N GLU A 168 17.37 -51.92 10.43
CA GLU A 168 17.13 -51.56 11.84
C GLU A 168 15.78 -52.10 12.34
N LEU A 169 14.70 -51.92 11.57
CA LEU A 169 13.36 -52.43 11.91
C LEU A 169 13.28 -53.97 11.91
N LYS A 170 14.08 -54.63 11.06
CA LYS A 170 14.22 -56.10 11.06
C LYS A 170 15.16 -56.61 12.14
N SER A 171 15.93 -55.74 12.78
CA SER A 171 16.86 -56.16 13.82
C SER A 171 16.08 -56.56 15.08
N ASP A 172 16.57 -57.58 15.78
CA ASP A 172 15.97 -58.07 17.03
C ASP A 172 15.97 -57.01 18.17
N ALA A 173 16.63 -55.86 17.96
CA ALA A 173 16.66 -54.73 18.87
C ALA A 173 15.41 -53.84 18.76
N PHE A 174 14.67 -53.86 17.65
CA PHE A 174 13.42 -53.12 17.50
C PHE A 174 12.24 -53.92 18.05
N GLN A 175 12.14 -53.99 19.38
CA GLN A 175 10.91 -54.42 20.05
C GLN A 175 10.05 -53.18 20.38
N PRO A 176 8.73 -53.20 20.13
CA PRO A 176 7.87 -52.12 20.57
C PRO A 176 7.98 -52.00 22.10
N PRO A 177 8.27 -50.79 22.65
CA PRO A 177 8.33 -50.59 24.08
C PRO A 177 7.01 -51.08 24.71
N ALA A 178 7.10 -51.92 25.74
CA ALA A 178 5.92 -52.58 26.35
C ALA A 178 4.84 -51.57 26.80
N ASP A 179 5.26 -50.34 27.12
CA ASP A 179 4.43 -49.30 27.72
C ASP A 179 3.61 -48.49 26.68
N VAL A 180 3.71 -48.78 25.37
CA VAL A 180 2.95 -48.05 24.33
C VAL A 180 1.44 -48.25 24.52
N SER A 181 1.02 -49.46 24.91
CA SER A 181 -0.39 -49.76 25.17
C SER A 181 -0.92 -49.04 26.41
N GLU A 182 -0.11 -48.94 27.47
CA GLU A 182 -0.48 -48.28 28.70
C GLU A 182 -0.54 -46.75 28.52
N THR A 183 0.49 -46.17 27.92
CA THR A 183 0.54 -44.74 27.64
C THR A 183 -0.57 -44.30 26.68
N THR A 184 -0.89 -45.05 25.62
CA THR A 184 -2.02 -44.71 24.74
C THR A 184 -3.36 -44.74 25.47
N VAL A 185 -3.56 -45.66 26.42
CA VAL A 185 -4.75 -45.66 27.28
C VAL A 185 -4.77 -44.43 28.21
N GLU A 186 -3.63 -43.99 28.73
CA GLU A 186 -3.55 -42.76 29.53
C GLU A 186 -3.82 -41.51 28.71
N TRP A 187 -3.23 -41.37 27.53
CA TRP A 187 -3.46 -40.25 26.60
C TRP A 187 -4.92 -40.19 26.13
N THR A 188 -5.56 -41.33 25.89
CA THR A 188 -6.98 -41.34 25.51
C THR A 188 -7.89 -40.96 26.67
N LYS A 189 -7.55 -41.33 27.92
CA LYS A 189 -8.27 -40.87 29.12
C LYS A 189 -8.11 -39.36 29.33
N SER A 190 -6.90 -38.83 29.22
CA SER A 190 -6.64 -37.39 29.38
C SER A 190 -7.31 -36.56 28.29
N ALA A 191 -7.30 -37.02 27.03
CA ALA A 191 -8.00 -36.38 25.93
C ALA A 191 -9.53 -36.34 26.14
N LYS A 192 -10.13 -37.43 26.64
CA LYS A 192 -11.56 -37.45 27.01
C LYS A 192 -11.88 -36.44 28.11
N GLN A 193 -11.02 -36.34 29.13
CA GLN A 193 -11.20 -35.39 30.22
C GLN A 193 -11.10 -33.93 29.74
N LEU A 194 -10.13 -33.62 28.89
CA LEU A 194 -9.97 -32.29 28.32
C LEU A 194 -11.16 -31.91 27.43
N LYS A 195 -11.67 -32.85 26.62
CA LYS A 195 -12.86 -32.63 25.79
C LYS A 195 -14.10 -32.32 26.64
N ALA A 196 -14.29 -33.04 27.75
CA ALA A 196 -15.37 -32.76 28.69
C ALA A 196 -15.25 -31.36 29.31
N LYS A 197 -14.04 -30.95 29.71
CA LYS A 197 -13.79 -29.59 30.23
C LYS A 197 -14.07 -28.51 29.20
N ILE A 198 -13.69 -28.71 27.93
CA ILE A 198 -13.99 -27.75 26.86
C ILE A 198 -15.49 -27.56 26.71
N ALA A 199 -16.26 -28.65 26.67
CA ALA A 199 -17.72 -28.57 26.59
C ALA A 199 -18.34 -27.83 27.79
N GLU A 200 -17.84 -28.07 29.00
CA GLU A 200 -18.27 -27.33 30.20
C GLU A 200 -17.94 -25.83 30.10
N TYR A 201 -16.74 -25.49 29.62
CA TYR A 201 -16.36 -24.08 29.42
C TYR A 201 -17.19 -23.41 28.33
N GLU A 202 -17.52 -24.10 27.24
CA GLU A 202 -18.42 -23.59 26.20
C GLU A 202 -19.83 -23.36 26.74
N GLU A 203 -20.36 -24.28 27.54
CA GLU A 203 -21.65 -24.13 28.20
C GLU A 203 -21.63 -22.92 29.16
N ARG A 204 -20.61 -22.81 30.01
CA ARG A 204 -20.43 -21.65 30.90
C ARG A 204 -20.30 -20.34 30.13
N LEU A 205 -19.60 -20.35 29.00
CA LEU A 205 -19.42 -19.16 28.17
C LEU A 205 -20.74 -18.78 27.49
N SER A 206 -21.52 -19.77 27.04
CA SER A 206 -22.87 -19.57 26.50
C SER A 206 -23.85 -19.05 27.54
N ALA A 207 -23.82 -19.57 28.77
CA ALA A 207 -24.65 -19.13 29.88
C ALA A 207 -24.25 -17.74 30.42
N SER A 208 -22.96 -17.40 30.34
CA SER A 208 -22.43 -16.08 30.71
C SER A 208 -22.58 -15.04 29.59
N ARG A 209 -22.93 -15.46 28.37
CA ARG A 209 -23.12 -14.55 27.25
C ARG A 209 -24.42 -13.80 27.53
N PRO A 210 -24.39 -12.49 27.83
CA PRO A 210 -25.62 -11.75 27.91
C PRO A 210 -26.27 -11.75 26.52
N ASP A 211 -27.60 -11.92 26.46
CA ASP A 211 -28.42 -11.74 25.24
C ASP A 211 -28.20 -10.37 24.54
N SER A 212 -27.43 -9.48 25.15
CA SER A 212 -27.00 -8.17 24.66
C SER A 212 -26.24 -8.16 23.33
N ALA A 213 -25.80 -9.29 22.78
CA ALA A 213 -25.19 -9.30 21.46
C ALA A 213 -26.20 -8.94 20.34
N ALA A 214 -27.48 -9.26 20.52
CA ALA A 214 -28.53 -8.88 19.56
C ALA A 214 -29.12 -7.49 19.86
N GLY A 215 -29.18 -7.09 21.14
CA GLY A 215 -29.75 -5.80 21.55
C GLY A 215 -28.81 -4.60 21.40
N GLY A 216 -27.49 -4.81 21.37
CA GLY A 216 -26.50 -3.73 21.35
C GLY A 216 -26.62 -2.82 20.12
N ILE A 217 -26.72 -3.40 18.92
CA ILE A 217 -26.83 -2.63 17.67
C ILE A 217 -28.16 -1.89 17.59
N GLN A 218 -29.25 -2.55 17.97
CA GLN A 218 -30.60 -1.96 17.92
C GLN A 218 -30.76 -0.83 18.95
N MET A 219 -30.19 -0.97 20.15
CA MET A 219 -30.13 0.09 21.16
C MET A 219 -29.28 1.29 20.69
N VAL A 220 -28.15 1.04 20.02
CA VAL A 220 -27.33 2.11 19.43
C VAL A 220 -28.10 2.85 18.34
N GLN A 221 -28.87 2.14 17.51
CA GLN A 221 -29.69 2.74 16.47
C GLN A 221 -30.82 3.61 17.05
N GLN A 222 -31.53 3.12 18.07
CA GLN A 222 -32.55 3.92 18.77
C GLN A 222 -31.97 5.21 19.38
N ARG A 223 -30.77 5.12 19.97
CA ARG A 223 -30.09 6.31 20.52
C ARG A 223 -29.66 7.30 19.45
N LEU A 224 -29.24 6.82 18.27
CA LEU A 224 -28.92 7.68 17.13
C LEU A 224 -30.17 8.44 16.65
N ASP A 225 -31.30 7.76 16.56
CA ASP A 225 -32.57 8.37 16.17
C ASP A 225 -33.01 9.45 17.18
N ASP A 226 -32.90 9.17 18.48
CA ASP A 226 -33.19 10.14 19.53
C ASP A 226 -32.29 11.38 19.46
N VAL A 227 -30.98 11.20 19.24
CA VAL A 227 -30.03 12.31 19.09
C VAL A 227 -30.38 13.14 17.85
N SER A 228 -30.78 12.50 16.75
CA SER A 228 -31.17 13.21 15.53
C SER A 228 -32.41 14.08 15.76
N ARG A 229 -33.39 13.57 16.51
CA ARG A 229 -34.60 14.30 16.89
C ARG A 229 -34.30 15.47 17.83
N LEU A 230 -33.42 15.28 18.81
CA LEU A 230 -33.02 16.35 19.72
C LEU A 230 -32.26 17.46 18.96
N ARG A 231 -31.43 17.10 17.98
CA ARG A 231 -30.73 18.08 17.13
C ARG A 231 -31.70 18.91 16.29
N SER A 232 -32.75 18.32 15.72
CA SER A 232 -33.74 19.09 14.96
C SER A 232 -34.56 20.00 15.86
N GLN A 233 -34.92 19.56 17.07
CA GLN A 233 -35.58 20.41 18.06
C GLN A 233 -34.69 21.58 18.50
N LEU A 234 -33.40 21.32 18.73
CA LEU A 234 -32.43 22.35 19.10
C LEU A 234 -32.27 23.37 17.98
N ALA A 235 -32.16 22.93 16.72
CA ALA A 235 -32.07 23.83 15.57
C ALA A 235 -33.30 24.74 15.44
N ASN A 236 -34.51 24.21 15.68
CA ASN A 236 -35.73 25.02 15.69
C ASN A 236 -35.72 26.04 16.84
N LEU A 237 -35.34 25.61 18.05
CA LEU A 237 -35.22 26.52 19.20
C LEU A 237 -34.17 27.61 18.97
N GLU A 238 -33.05 27.28 18.35
CA GLU A 238 -32.02 28.26 17.99
C GLU A 238 -32.53 29.27 16.96
N MET A 239 -33.33 28.84 15.98
CA MET A 239 -33.99 29.75 15.03
C MET A 239 -34.95 30.70 15.76
N ASP A 240 -35.77 30.16 16.67
CA ASP A 240 -36.70 30.97 17.47
C ASP A 240 -35.94 31.97 18.36
N LEU A 241 -34.86 31.52 19.00
CA LEU A 241 -34.00 32.38 19.84
C LEU A 241 -33.29 33.47 19.03
N ARG A 242 -32.87 33.19 17.79
CA ARG A 242 -32.29 34.20 16.89
C ARG A 242 -33.23 35.38 16.66
N ALA A 243 -34.54 35.15 16.59
CA ALA A 243 -35.51 36.23 16.46
C ALA A 243 -35.55 37.19 17.67
N PHE A 244 -35.01 36.75 18.81
CA PHE A 244 -34.97 37.54 20.06
C PHE A 244 -33.55 38.00 20.46
N GLN A 245 -32.52 37.73 19.64
CA GLN A 245 -31.12 38.07 19.98
C GLN A 245 -30.88 39.58 20.14
N ASP A 246 -31.65 40.41 19.45
CA ASP A 246 -31.52 41.86 19.50
C ASP A 246 -32.25 42.50 20.68
N LEU A 247 -32.98 41.72 21.49
CA LEU A 247 -33.68 42.22 22.66
C LEU A 247 -32.75 42.24 23.89
N PRO A 248 -32.73 43.34 24.67
CA PRO A 248 -32.04 43.38 25.95
C PRO A 248 -32.53 42.28 26.91
N THR A 249 -31.63 41.70 27.70
CA THR A 249 -31.94 40.65 28.69
C THR A 249 -32.91 41.11 29.79
N ASP A 250 -33.05 42.42 30.04
CA ASP A 250 -34.03 42.98 30.98
C ASP A 250 -35.41 43.16 30.32
N PRO A 251 -36.49 42.54 30.84
CA PRO A 251 -37.84 42.63 30.26
C PRO A 251 -38.38 44.05 30.19
N ARG A 252 -37.96 44.95 31.10
CA ARG A 252 -38.39 46.36 31.05
C ARG A 252 -37.69 47.11 29.93
N ALA A 253 -36.41 46.84 29.70
CA ALA A 253 -35.64 47.43 28.60
C ALA A 253 -36.11 46.90 27.24
N ALA A 254 -36.37 45.60 27.11
CA ALA A 254 -36.93 44.98 25.91
C ALA A 254 -38.32 45.54 25.51
N ARG A 255 -39.16 45.84 26.49
CA ARG A 255 -40.46 46.51 26.22
C ARG A 255 -40.29 47.92 25.68
N ARG A 256 -39.28 48.66 26.15
CA ARG A 256 -38.99 50.01 25.64
C ARG A 256 -38.52 49.97 24.20
N THR A 257 -37.55 49.13 23.88
CA THR A 257 -37.05 48.99 22.50
C THR A 257 -38.14 48.54 21.53
N LEU A 258 -39.04 47.66 21.97
CA LEU A 258 -40.19 47.22 21.17
C LEU A 258 -41.21 48.34 20.92
N GLU A 259 -41.51 49.15 21.94
CA GLU A 259 -42.41 50.31 21.78
C GLU A 259 -41.78 51.43 20.94
N GLU A 260 -40.46 51.64 21.05
CA GLU A 260 -39.69 52.54 20.17
C GLU A 260 -39.78 52.09 18.71
N ALA A 261 -39.48 50.81 18.43
CA ALA A 261 -39.58 50.25 17.08
C ALA A 261 -41.02 50.30 16.52
N ARG A 262 -42.05 50.07 17.36
CA ARG A 262 -43.46 50.26 16.97
C ARG A 262 -43.77 51.71 16.65
N GLY A 263 -43.22 52.65 17.40
CA GLY A 263 -43.33 54.08 17.15
C GLY A 263 -42.73 54.46 15.80
N GLU A 264 -41.53 53.98 15.49
CA GLU A 264 -40.86 54.18 14.20
C GLU A 264 -41.66 53.58 13.04
N LEU A 265 -42.18 52.35 13.19
CA LEU A 265 -42.99 51.71 12.15
C LEU A 265 -44.27 52.50 11.88
N ARG A 266 -44.96 52.99 12.91
CA ARG A 266 -46.13 53.88 12.74
C ARG A 266 -45.75 55.19 12.07
N ALA A 267 -44.61 55.79 12.43
CA ALA A 267 -44.13 57.02 11.80
C ALA A 267 -43.81 56.81 10.31
N LEU A 268 -43.13 55.71 9.96
CA LEU A 268 -42.86 55.33 8.58
C LEU A 268 -44.14 55.00 7.81
N THR A 269 -45.10 54.35 8.44
CA THR A 269 -46.42 54.04 7.85
C THR A 269 -47.20 55.33 7.57
N ASN A 270 -47.26 56.25 8.53
CA ASN A 270 -47.90 57.55 8.33
C ASN A 270 -47.17 58.39 7.26
N LYS A 271 -45.84 58.33 7.20
CA LYS A 271 -45.05 59.00 6.16
C LYS A 271 -45.35 58.40 4.79
N ARG A 272 -45.40 57.06 4.69
CA ARG A 272 -45.79 56.32 3.50
C ARG A 272 -47.20 56.75 3.06
N ASP A 273 -48.16 56.77 3.97
CA ASP A 273 -49.55 57.09 3.67
C ASP A 273 -49.70 58.55 3.21
N LYS A 274 -49.03 59.50 3.86
CA LYS A 274 -48.96 60.90 3.39
C LYS A 274 -48.31 61.05 2.01
N LEU A 275 -47.23 60.31 1.75
CA LEU A 275 -46.60 60.30 0.43
C LEU A 275 -47.56 59.71 -0.63
N PHE A 276 -48.29 58.65 -0.30
CA PHE A 276 -49.32 58.10 -1.18
C PHE A 276 -50.47 59.08 -1.42
N GLU A 277 -50.97 59.77 -0.39
CA GLU A 277 -51.97 60.83 -0.52
C GLU A 277 -51.46 61.95 -1.44
N SER A 278 -50.22 62.41 -1.25
CA SER A 278 -49.62 63.44 -2.10
C SER A 278 -49.39 63.02 -3.56
N MET A 279 -49.22 61.72 -3.83
CA MET A 279 -49.16 61.18 -5.20
C MET A 279 -50.54 60.99 -5.83
N ALA A 280 -51.62 60.94 -5.04
CA ALA A 280 -52.98 60.77 -5.51
C ALA A 280 -53.70 62.12 -5.77
N GLU A 281 -53.21 63.22 -5.20
CA GLU A 281 -53.75 64.58 -5.35
C GLU A 281 -53.11 65.41 -6.49
N THR A 282 -52.24 64.81 -7.30
CA THR A 282 -51.65 65.38 -8.53
C THR A 282 -51.92 64.48 -9.74
#